data_AF-A0A1V4VRS7-F1
#
_entry.id   AF-A0A1V4VRS7-F1
#
_cell.length_a   1.000
_cell.length_b   1.000
_cell.length_c   1.000
_cell.angle_alpha   90.00
_cell.angle_beta   90.00
_cell.angle_gamma   90.00
#
_symmetry.space_group_name_H-M   'P 1'
#
loop_
_entity.id
_entity.type
_entity.pdbx_description
1 polymer ?
#
loop_
_entity_poly.entity_id
_entity_poly.type
_entity_poly.pdbx_seq_one_letter_code
_entity_poly.pdbx_strand_id
1 'polypeptide(L)'
;MLINLSDEYFLMIEPDKEGPPLTTPIEDELSNKVDYIFSKCKPLDYSFRGFHQTKCFKVSDNKNWFLPNGMITNSLYTYYIRYYRNYVPQSEIDKINKIYNELTK
;
A
#
# COMPACT_ATOMS: atom_id res chain seq x y z
N MET A 1 -16.12 -2.61 1.70
CA MET A 1 -15.43 -3.66 0.94
C MET A 1 -14.39 -4.31 1.85
N LEU A 2 -14.25 -5.65 1.89
CA LEU A 2 -13.26 -6.33 2.75
C LEU A 2 -11.85 -6.13 2.19
N ILE A 3 -10.90 -5.71 3.03
CA ILE A 3 -9.47 -5.68 2.70
C ILE A 3 -9.02 -7.11 2.42
N ASN A 4 -8.38 -7.34 1.27
CA ASN A 4 -7.81 -8.66 0.96
C ASN A 4 -6.53 -8.85 1.78
N LEU A 5 -6.58 -9.73 2.78
CA LEU A 5 -5.46 -10.04 3.68
C LEU A 5 -4.56 -11.19 3.20
N SER A 6 -4.74 -11.68 1.96
CA SER A 6 -3.90 -12.75 1.39
C SER A 6 -2.41 -12.42 1.49
N ASP A 7 -1.57 -13.45 1.50
CA ASP A 7 -0.11 -13.28 1.41
C ASP A 7 0.37 -13.01 -0.03
N GLU A 8 -0.54 -12.98 -1.00
CA GLU A 8 -0.25 -12.63 -2.40
C GLU A 8 -0.29 -11.12 -2.64
N TYR A 9 -1.21 -10.41 -1.97
CA TYR A 9 -1.49 -9.00 -2.19
C TYR A 9 -1.25 -8.16 -0.95
N PHE A 10 -0.73 -6.95 -1.15
CA PHE A 10 -0.52 -5.97 -0.10
C PHE A 10 -1.29 -4.70 -0.43
N LEU A 11 -2.24 -4.33 0.44
CA LEU A 11 -3.03 -3.10 0.31
C LEU A 11 -3.49 -2.78 -1.14
N MET A 12 -3.91 -3.81 -1.89
CA MET A 12 -4.40 -3.65 -3.27
C MET A 12 -5.75 -2.95 -3.36
N ILE A 13 -6.49 -2.93 -2.26
CA ILE A 13 -7.83 -2.36 -2.16
C ILE A 13 -7.76 -1.28 -1.09
N GLU A 14 -8.48 -0.18 -1.32
CA GLU A 14 -8.69 0.89 -0.33
C GLU A 14 -9.10 0.28 1.02
N PRO A 15 -8.47 0.69 2.14
CA PRO A 15 -8.88 0.29 3.48
C PRO A 15 -10.24 0.90 3.84
N ASP A 16 -11.30 0.30 3.33
CA ASP A 16 -12.68 0.80 3.41
C ASP A 16 -13.31 0.42 4.75
N LYS A 17 -13.09 1.27 5.76
CA LYS A 17 -14.02 1.44 6.88
C LYS A 17 -14.75 2.77 6.65
N GLU A 18 -16.02 2.84 7.04
CA GLU A 18 -17.01 3.88 6.63
C GLU A 18 -16.67 5.36 6.88
N GLY A 19 -15.46 5.69 7.32
CA GLY A 19 -15.03 7.07 7.57
C GLY A 19 -14.22 7.68 6.43
N PRO A 20 -14.19 9.02 6.34
CA PRO A 20 -13.35 9.72 5.38
C PRO A 20 -11.86 9.49 5.67
N PRO A 21 -10.98 9.64 4.66
CA PRO A 21 -9.56 9.75 4.91
C PRO A 21 -9.24 10.94 5.82
N LEU A 22 -8.07 10.90 6.43
CA LEU A 22 -7.51 12.06 7.13
C LEU A 22 -7.38 13.25 6.16
N THR A 23 -7.49 14.47 6.67
CA THR A 23 -7.30 15.69 5.87
C THR A 23 -5.82 16.00 5.65
N THR A 24 -4.97 15.60 6.60
CA THR A 24 -3.51 15.74 6.54
C THR A 24 -2.85 14.37 6.53
N PRO A 25 -1.80 14.14 5.72
CA PRO A 25 -1.06 12.88 5.75
C PRO A 25 -0.32 12.72 7.08
N ILE A 26 -0.23 11.48 7.56
CA ILE A 26 0.69 11.12 8.63
C ILE A 26 2.08 10.91 8.02
N GLU A 27 3.04 11.74 8.43
CA GLU A 27 4.45 11.60 8.07
C GLU A 27 5.26 11.18 9.30
N ASP A 28 5.60 9.88 9.36
CA ASP A 28 6.22 9.22 10.50
C ASP A 28 7.21 8.15 10.04
N GLU A 29 7.75 7.37 10.99
CA GLU A 29 8.65 6.26 10.66
C GLU A 29 8.00 5.26 9.69
N LEU A 30 6.70 4.98 9.82
CA LEU A 30 6.03 4.03 8.94
C LEU A 30 5.84 4.61 7.53
N SER A 31 5.55 5.92 7.38
CA SER A 31 5.47 6.56 6.06
C SER A 31 6.83 6.53 5.35
N ASN A 32 7.92 6.76 6.08
CA ASN A 32 9.28 6.64 5.55
C ASN A 32 9.62 5.19 5.13
N LYS A 33 9.20 4.18 5.93
CA LYS A 33 9.40 2.77 5.58
C LYS A 33 8.74 2.40 4.27
N VAL A 34 7.49 2.81 4.06
CA VAL A 34 6.77 2.47 2.82
C VAL A 34 7.36 3.18 1.61
N ASP A 35 7.84 4.41 1.73
CA ASP A 35 8.55 5.07 0.63
C ASP A 35 9.86 4.35 0.29
N TYR A 36 10.61 3.94 1.32
CA TYR A 36 11.83 3.15 1.12
C TYR A 36 11.53 1.81 0.43
N ILE A 37 10.52 1.07 0.89
CA ILE A 37 10.10 -0.20 0.27
C ILE A 37 9.66 0.05 -1.18
N PHE A 38 8.87 1.09 -1.44
CA PHE A 38 8.41 1.41 -2.79
C PHE A 38 9.57 1.73 -3.73
N SER A 39 10.62 2.39 -3.24
CA SER A 39 11.84 2.64 -4.02
C SER A 39 12.56 1.36 -4.48
N LYS A 40 12.26 0.21 -3.85
CA LYS A 40 12.78 -1.11 -4.21
C LYS A 40 11.80 -1.96 -5.01
N CYS A 41 10.57 -1.48 -5.22
CA CYS A 41 9.57 -2.20 -5.99
C CYS A 41 9.94 -2.27 -7.48
N LYS A 42 9.48 -3.33 -8.14
CA LYS A 42 9.59 -3.50 -9.59
C LYS A 42 8.19 -3.47 -10.21
N PRO A 43 8.00 -2.83 -11.37
CA PRO A 43 6.73 -2.92 -12.07
C PRO A 43 6.47 -4.37 -12.50
N LEU A 44 5.22 -4.80 -12.46
CA LEU A 44 4.81 -6.09 -13.02
C LEU A 44 4.76 -5.97 -14.55
N ASP A 45 5.77 -6.51 -15.23
CA ASP A 45 5.83 -6.48 -16.69
C ASP A 45 4.61 -7.20 -17.29
N TYR A 46 3.96 -6.55 -18.27
CA TYR A 46 2.77 -7.02 -19.01
C TYR A 46 1.41 -6.98 -18.30
N SER A 47 1.26 -6.23 -17.19
CA SER A 47 -0.05 -6.11 -16.54
C SER A 47 -0.51 -4.66 -16.36
N PHE A 48 -1.03 -4.05 -17.43
CA PHE A 48 -1.94 -2.92 -17.29
C PHE A 48 -3.29 -3.46 -16.81
N ARG A 49 -3.48 -3.61 -15.50
CA ARG A 49 -4.70 -4.21 -14.91
C ARG A 49 -5.82 -3.20 -14.62
N GLY A 50 -5.67 -1.95 -15.07
CA GLY A 50 -6.61 -0.86 -14.83
C GLY A 50 -6.13 0.11 -13.76
N PHE A 51 -6.97 1.09 -13.43
CA PHE A 51 -6.72 2.07 -12.39
C PHE A 51 -7.55 1.74 -11.16
N HIS A 52 -6.97 1.90 -9.98
CA HIS A 52 -7.71 1.95 -8.74
C HIS A 52 -8.05 3.40 -8.45
N GLN A 53 -9.30 3.70 -8.11
CA GLN A 53 -9.72 5.02 -7.65
C GLN A 53 -10.32 4.90 -6.26
N THR A 54 -9.90 5.76 -5.35
CA THR A 54 -10.45 5.85 -4.00
C THR A 54 -11.75 6.63 -3.97
N LYS A 55 -12.52 6.51 -2.88
CA LYS A 55 -13.72 7.34 -2.64
C LYS A 55 -13.43 8.85 -2.65
N CYS A 56 -12.20 9.26 -2.32
CA CYS A 56 -11.74 10.65 -2.38
C CYS A 56 -11.06 11.02 -3.71
N PHE A 57 -11.30 10.24 -4.77
CA PHE A 57 -10.84 10.48 -6.14
C PHE A 57 -9.32 10.44 -6.36
N LYS A 58 -8.55 9.84 -5.44
CA LYS A 58 -7.14 9.54 -5.72
C LYS A 58 -7.05 8.32 -6.60
N VAL A 59 -6.17 8.36 -7.59
CA VAL A 59 -6.05 7.33 -8.63
C VAL A 59 -4.65 6.74 -8.57
N SER A 60 -4.56 5.41 -8.67
CA SER A 60 -3.27 4.74 -8.83
C SER A 60 -2.64 5.09 -10.18
N ASP A 61 -1.37 4.73 -10.38
CA ASP A 61 -0.87 4.59 -11.74
C ASP A 61 -1.51 3.36 -12.40
N ASN A 62 -1.19 3.15 -13.68
CA ASN A 62 -1.71 2.02 -14.45
C ASN A 62 -0.90 0.73 -14.25
N LYS A 63 -0.11 0.62 -13.17
CA LYS A 63 0.80 -0.49 -12.94
C LYS A 63 0.48 -1.18 -11.62
N ASN A 64 0.67 -2.49 -11.65
CA ASN A 64 0.89 -3.25 -10.43
C ASN A 64 2.40 -3.30 -10.16
N TRP A 65 2.74 -3.42 -8.88
CA TRP A 65 4.11 -3.38 -8.40
C TRP A 65 4.38 -4.63 -7.58
N PHE A 66 5.52 -5.26 -7.85
CA PHE A 66 6.10 -6.26 -6.98
C PHE A 66 6.83 -5.59 -5.83
N LEU A 67 6.42 -5.91 -4.63
CA LEU A 67 7.19 -5.68 -3.41
C LEU A 67 8.42 -6.61 -3.39
N PRO A 68 9.48 -6.25 -2.66
CA PRO A 68 10.70 -7.07 -2.60
C PRO A 68 10.51 -8.49 -2.07
N ASN A 69 9.45 -8.75 -1.30
CA ASN A 69 9.09 -10.07 -0.82
C ASN A 69 8.18 -10.86 -1.78
N GLY A 70 7.91 -10.34 -2.99
CA GLY A 70 7.11 -10.99 -4.02
C GLY A 70 5.61 -10.67 -3.97
N MET A 71 5.13 -9.96 -2.95
CA MET A 71 3.73 -9.52 -2.89
C MET A 71 3.41 -8.50 -3.98
N ILE A 72 2.15 -8.44 -4.39
CA ILE A 72 1.66 -7.50 -5.41
C ILE A 72 0.91 -6.34 -4.74
N THR A 73 1.20 -5.11 -5.16
CA THR A 73 0.52 -3.89 -4.71
C THR A 73 0.26 -2.93 -5.88
N ASN A 74 -0.40 -1.80 -5.61
CA ASN A 74 -0.56 -0.69 -6.54
C ASN A 74 0.00 0.61 -5.92
N SER A 75 0.15 1.65 -6.72
CA SER A 75 0.80 2.89 -6.24
C SER A 75 0.05 3.65 -5.15
N LEU A 76 -1.24 3.35 -4.89
CA LEU A 76 -2.01 3.99 -3.82
C LEU A 76 -1.71 3.44 -2.43
N TYR A 77 -0.96 2.35 -2.29
CA TYR A 77 -0.72 1.79 -0.95
C TYR A 77 0.00 2.76 -0.02
N THR A 78 0.93 3.57 -0.54
CA THR A 78 1.62 4.62 0.22
C THR A 78 0.63 5.73 0.63
N TYR A 79 -0.35 6.03 -0.22
CA TYR A 79 -1.44 6.95 0.09
C TYR A 79 -2.35 6.38 1.18
N TYR A 80 -2.70 5.09 1.13
CA TYR A 80 -3.48 4.43 2.17
C TYR A 80 -2.79 4.49 3.54
N ILE A 81 -1.48 4.26 3.57
CA ILE A 81 -0.71 4.35 4.82
C ILE A 81 -0.67 5.77 5.39
N ARG A 82 -0.76 6.81 4.57
CA ARG A 82 -0.74 8.20 5.04
C ARG A 82 -2.12 8.72 5.45
N TYR A 83 -3.15 8.39 4.67
CA TYR A 83 -4.47 9.02 4.77
C TYR A 83 -5.55 8.09 5.34
N TYR A 84 -5.35 6.77 5.22
CA TYR A 84 -6.26 5.74 5.73
C TYR A 84 -5.62 4.95 6.88
N ARG A 85 -4.54 5.44 7.52
CA ARG A 85 -3.78 4.72 8.56
C ARG A 85 -4.66 4.07 9.62
N ASN A 86 -5.67 4.78 10.10
CA ASN A 86 -6.59 4.30 11.15
C ASN A 86 -7.47 3.11 10.72
N TYR A 87 -7.56 2.88 9.41
CA TYR A 87 -8.34 1.81 8.80
C TYR A 87 -7.47 0.67 8.25
N VAL A 88 -6.15 0.86 8.20
CA VAL A 88 -5.19 -0.16 7.81
C VAL A 88 -5.09 -1.21 8.94
N PRO A 89 -5.34 -2.50 8.66
CA PRO A 89 -5.21 -3.57 9.64
C PRO A 89 -3.78 -3.68 10.17
N GLN A 90 -3.64 -4.01 11.46
CA GLN A 90 -2.32 -4.19 12.08
C GLN A 90 -1.47 -5.24 11.34
N SER A 91 -2.09 -6.30 10.82
CA SER A 91 -1.41 -7.33 10.02
C SER A 91 -0.72 -6.77 8.77
N GLU A 92 -1.27 -5.72 8.14
CA GLU A 92 -0.63 -5.06 6.99
C GLU A 92 0.54 -4.17 7.46
N ILE A 93 0.42 -3.53 8.63
CA ILE A 93 1.52 -2.79 9.26
C ILE A 93 2.69 -3.74 9.61
N ASP A 94 2.37 -4.92 10.12
CA ASP A 94 3.37 -5.93 10.47
C ASP A 94 4.11 -6.44 9.22
N LYS A 95 3.40 -6.60 8.08
CA LYS A 95 4.02 -6.89 6.77
C LYS A 95 5.01 -5.81 6.36
N ILE A 96 4.69 -4.51 6.52
CA ILE A 96 5.63 -3.40 6.22
C ILE A 96 6.90 -3.53 7.05
N ASN A 97 6.77 -3.71 8.36
CA ASN A 97 7.91 -3.82 9.25
C ASN A 97 8.78 -5.04 8.91
N LYS A 98 8.16 -6.17 8.58
CA LYS A 98 8.86 -7.37 8.14
C LYS A 98 9.68 -7.12 6.87
N ILE A 99 9.03 -6.58 5.82
CA ILE A 99 9.69 -6.30 4.53
C ILE A 99 10.85 -5.31 4.74
N TYR A 100 10.63 -4.23 5.49
CA TYR A 100 11.67 -3.24 5.76
C TYR A 100 12.88 -3.87 6.45
N ASN A 101 12.65 -4.65 7.52
CA ASN A 101 13.71 -5.33 8.25
C ASN A 101 14.47 -6.35 7.40
N GLU A 102 13.82 -6.97 6.40
CA GLU A 102 14.49 -7.87 5.45
C GLU A 102 15.38 -7.11 4.46
N LEU A 103 15.05 -5.86 4.13
CA LEU A 103 15.83 -5.02 3.21
C LEU A 103 17.03 -4.30 3.85
N THR A 104 17.00 -4.09 5.16
CA THR A 104 18.02 -3.31 5.90
C THR A 104 18.92 -4.16 6.78
N LYS A 105 18.83 -5.49 6.68
CA LYS A 105 19.81 -6.43 7.25
C LYS A 105 20.98 -6.60 6.31
#